data_AF-F9UDR0-F1
#
_entry.id   AF-F9UDR0-F1
#
_cell.length_a   1.000
_cell.length_b   1.000
_cell.length_c   1.000
_cell.angle_alpha   90.00
_cell.angle_beta   90.00
_cell.angle_gamma   90.00
#
_symmetry.space_group_name_H-M   'P 1'
#
loop_
_entity.id
_entity.type
_entity.pdbx_description
1 polymer ?
#
loop_
_entity_poly.entity_id
_entity_poly.type
_entity_poly.pdbx_seq_one_letter_code
_entity_poly.pdbx_strand_id
1 'polypeptide(L)'
;MHHDTFHPQQGFSLIELMVTVAAIGILATIAVPAYQDYTIRSKVGEALGMGSAAKVAVATNAAVGQIEDISQATSGYDALSDPGQYVAAIEIEDGGVIVMRTRNTGAAVDPVLALVPTMAGSAIAWDCEIRQGLPRHVPSNCRNGTYIISSNDGLGFRAGYENSVLSGSYSGASKNVMIPVSLDGKKITEIYQDVFNGKGLTSFSFQNGSAVERIHARAFQNNQLTEIVLPETLKRIDWGAFSGNKITSVTIPGDVTMEGSAINGSNAFRDAYTAENGGAGTYLLIDGRWVKQGG
;
A
#
# COMPACT_ATOMS: atom_id res chain seq x y z
N MET A 1 38.29 60.11 -16.60
CA MET A 1 36.91 60.03 -17.10
C MET A 1 36.50 58.57 -17.02
N HIS A 2 35.79 58.18 -15.96
CA HIS A 2 35.21 56.84 -15.84
C HIS A 2 33.73 57.01 -16.23
N HIS A 3 33.31 56.32 -17.28
CA HIS A 3 31.97 56.42 -17.84
C HIS A 3 31.16 55.26 -17.26
N ASP A 4 30.43 55.53 -16.17
CA ASP A 4 29.49 54.56 -15.60
C ASP A 4 28.26 54.48 -16.49
N THR A 5 28.21 53.46 -17.35
CA THR A 5 27.04 53.11 -18.14
C THR A 5 25.97 52.52 -17.21
N PHE A 6 24.96 53.31 -16.87
CA PHE A 6 23.76 52.84 -16.17
C PHE A 6 22.97 51.89 -17.08
N HIS A 7 23.10 50.59 -16.85
CA HIS A 7 22.18 49.60 -17.43
C HIS A 7 20.86 49.63 -16.65
N PRO A 8 19.72 49.95 -17.28
CA PRO A 8 18.43 49.88 -16.60
C PRO A 8 18.15 48.43 -16.22
N GLN A 9 18.07 48.14 -14.92
CA GLN A 9 17.63 46.84 -14.42
C GLN A 9 16.14 46.68 -14.75
N GLN A 10 15.83 45.80 -15.72
CA GLN A 10 14.45 45.44 -16.03
C GLN A 10 13.86 44.72 -14.83
N GLY A 11 12.99 45.40 -14.08
CA GLY A 11 12.24 44.79 -12.98
C GLY A 11 11.20 43.81 -13.52
N PHE A 12 10.98 42.72 -12.78
CA PHE A 12 9.97 41.70 -13.11
C PHE A 12 8.57 42.30 -13.28
N SER A 13 7.84 41.84 -14.29
CA SER A 13 6.47 42.30 -14.51
C SER A 13 5.49 41.67 -13.51
N LEU A 14 4.42 42.40 -13.18
CA LEU A 14 3.31 41.88 -12.35
C LEU A 14 2.69 40.60 -12.93
N ILE A 15 2.67 40.47 -14.27
CA ILE A 15 2.15 39.28 -14.94
C ILE A 15 3.08 38.07 -14.77
N GLU A 16 4.40 38.25 -14.82
CA GLU A 16 5.36 37.17 -14.51
C GLU A 16 5.22 36.70 -13.06
N LEU A 17 5.02 37.61 -12.12
CA LEU A 17 4.84 37.25 -10.72
C LEU A 17 3.56 36.41 -10.53
N MET A 18 2.44 36.81 -11.13
CA MET A 18 1.18 36.08 -11.03
C MET A 18 1.24 34.70 -11.68
N VAL A 19 1.88 34.58 -12.85
CA VAL A 19 2.09 33.28 -13.52
C VAL A 19 2.99 32.37 -12.67
N THR A 20 4.05 32.93 -12.08
CA THR A 20 4.96 32.17 -11.22
C THR A 20 4.25 31.67 -9.96
N VAL A 21 3.45 32.51 -9.31
CA VAL A 21 2.67 32.12 -8.12
C VAL A 21 1.64 31.04 -8.47
N ALA A 22 0.95 31.15 -9.62
CA ALA A 22 0.01 30.14 -10.09
C ALA A 22 0.71 28.79 -10.35
N ALA A 23 1.88 28.81 -11.00
CA ALA A 23 2.68 27.61 -11.25
C ALA A 23 3.17 26.96 -9.95
N ILE A 24 3.67 27.76 -8.99
CA ILE A 24 4.08 27.26 -7.66
C ILE A 24 2.89 26.67 -6.91
N GLY A 25 1.70 27.28 -7.00
CA GLY A 25 0.48 26.76 -6.39
C GLY A 25 0.12 25.36 -6.89
N ILE A 26 0.17 25.14 -8.21
CA ILE A 26 -0.09 23.83 -8.83
C ILE A 26 0.94 22.79 -8.39
N LEU A 27 2.23 23.15 -8.42
CA LEU A 27 3.31 22.26 -7.99
C LEU A 27 3.20 21.90 -6.51
N ALA A 28 2.84 22.86 -5.65
CA ALA A 28 2.67 22.66 -4.22
C ALA A 28 1.54 21.68 -3.92
N THR A 29 0.41 21.73 -4.63
CA THR A 29 -0.69 20.78 -4.45
C THR A 29 -0.32 19.33 -4.74
N ILE A 30 0.67 19.08 -5.61
CA ILE A 30 1.17 17.72 -5.90
C ILE A 30 2.29 17.34 -4.93
N ALA A 31 3.20 18.28 -4.65
CA ALA A 31 4.37 18.02 -3.83
C ALA A 31 4.04 17.85 -2.34
N VAL A 32 3.05 18.57 -1.81
CA VAL A 32 2.72 18.54 -0.38
C VAL A 32 2.22 17.16 0.07
N PRO A 33 1.24 16.50 -0.59
CA PRO A 33 0.79 15.17 -0.18
C PRO A 33 1.91 14.12 -0.25
N ALA A 34 2.72 14.14 -1.32
CA ALA A 34 3.85 13.22 -1.47
C ALA A 34 4.94 13.45 -0.41
N TYR A 35 5.21 14.72 -0.07
CA TYR A 35 6.15 15.09 0.99
C TYR A 35 5.61 14.71 2.38
N GLN A 36 4.31 14.89 2.62
CA GLN A 36 3.65 14.44 3.85
C GLN A 36 3.79 12.92 4.01
N ASP A 37 3.50 12.14 2.96
CA ASP A 37 3.66 10.68 3.01
C ASP A 37 5.12 10.26 3.28
N TYR A 38 6.09 10.98 2.72
CA TYR A 38 7.52 10.75 2.99
C TYR A 38 7.87 11.05 4.45
N THR A 39 7.46 12.21 4.98
CA THR A 39 7.77 12.61 6.36
C THR A 39 7.10 11.70 7.39
N ILE A 40 5.83 11.32 7.17
CA ILE A 40 5.12 10.35 8.00
C ILE A 40 5.90 9.03 8.01
N ARG A 41 6.27 8.51 6.83
CA ARG A 41 7.03 7.27 6.71
C ARG A 41 8.39 7.34 7.41
N SER A 42 9.08 8.47 7.33
CA SER A 42 10.34 8.68 8.03
C SER A 42 10.17 8.59 9.54
N LYS A 43 9.13 9.24 10.10
CA LYS A 43 8.83 9.21 11.54
C LYS A 43 8.43 7.81 12.00
N VAL A 44 7.61 7.11 11.22
CA VAL A 44 7.19 5.73 11.52
C VAL A 44 8.39 4.76 11.52
N GLY A 45 9.36 4.98 10.63
CA GLY A 45 10.58 4.16 10.54
C GLY A 45 11.47 4.20 11.78
N GLU A 46 11.39 5.25 12.60
CA GLU A 46 12.14 5.36 13.86
C GLU A 46 11.84 4.20 14.82
N ALA A 47 10.58 3.76 14.85
CA ALA A 47 10.13 2.66 15.69
C ALA A 47 10.91 1.36 15.45
N LEU A 48 11.30 1.09 14.19
CA LEU A 48 12.03 -0.13 13.83
C LEU A 48 13.43 -0.19 14.45
N GLY A 49 14.09 0.96 14.58
CA GLY A 49 15.38 1.05 15.26
C GLY A 49 15.25 0.87 16.76
N MET A 50 14.22 1.49 17.35
CA MET A 50 13.95 1.41 18.79
C MET A 50 13.53 0.00 19.24
N GLY A 51 12.94 -0.81 18.36
CA GLY A 51 12.57 -2.20 18.64
C GLY A 51 13.74 -3.21 18.69
N SER A 52 14.98 -2.76 18.52
CA SER A 52 16.15 -3.65 18.47
C SER A 52 16.38 -4.45 19.76
N ALA A 53 16.17 -3.85 20.93
CA ALA A 53 16.29 -4.54 22.22
C ALA A 53 15.22 -5.63 22.39
N ALA A 54 13.98 -5.35 21.99
CA ALA A 54 12.89 -6.34 22.00
C ALA A 54 13.21 -7.54 21.09
N LYS A 55 13.80 -7.29 19.90
CA LYS A 55 14.24 -8.37 19.00
C LYS A 55 15.26 -9.30 19.65
N VAL A 56 16.20 -8.75 20.41
CA VAL A 56 17.21 -9.55 21.14
C VAL A 56 16.55 -10.37 22.25
N ALA A 57 15.62 -9.78 23.00
CA ALA A 57 14.88 -10.49 24.05
C ALA A 57 14.10 -11.68 23.47
N VAL A 58 13.34 -11.48 22.40
CA VAL A 58 12.60 -12.56 21.73
C VAL A 58 13.55 -13.63 21.18
N ALA A 59 14.62 -13.23 20.50
CA ALA A 59 15.59 -14.17 19.93
C ALA A 59 16.29 -15.03 20.99
N THR A 60 16.62 -14.45 22.14
CA THR A 60 17.27 -15.18 23.23
C THR A 60 16.32 -16.20 23.86
N ASN A 61 15.06 -15.83 24.06
CA ASN A 61 14.05 -16.74 24.62
C ASN A 61 13.69 -17.86 23.64
N ALA A 62 13.54 -17.56 22.35
CA ALA A 62 13.24 -18.58 21.34
C ALA A 62 14.40 -19.57 21.13
N ALA A 63 15.64 -19.17 21.43
CA ALA A 63 16.79 -20.08 21.35
C ALA A 63 16.81 -21.15 22.45
N VAL A 64 16.11 -20.90 23.57
CA VAL A 64 16.08 -21.81 24.74
C VAL A 64 14.70 -22.42 25.01
N GLY A 65 13.66 -21.97 24.29
CA GLY A 65 12.27 -22.39 24.48
C GLY A 65 11.48 -22.41 23.17
N GLN A 66 10.16 -22.53 23.27
CA GLN A 66 9.24 -22.41 22.13
C GLN A 66 8.83 -20.94 21.95
N ILE A 67 8.66 -20.50 20.70
CA ILE A 67 8.38 -19.11 20.39
C ILE A 67 6.98 -18.70 20.85
N GLU A 68 6.06 -19.66 20.88
CA GLU A 68 4.67 -19.53 21.30
C GLU A 68 4.53 -19.16 22.79
N ASP A 69 5.53 -19.49 23.62
CA ASP A 69 5.54 -19.22 25.06
C ASP A 69 6.07 -17.81 25.40
N ILE A 70 6.55 -17.07 24.40
CA ILE A 70 7.12 -15.73 24.59
C ILE A 70 6.00 -14.69 24.61
N SER A 71 5.96 -13.91 25.69
CA SER A 71 5.04 -12.81 25.93
C SER A 71 5.80 -11.66 26.62
N GLN A 72 5.15 -10.52 26.86
CA GLN A 72 5.74 -9.44 27.66
C GLN A 72 6.28 -9.95 29.00
N ALA A 73 5.53 -10.82 29.70
CA ALA A 73 5.88 -11.29 31.03
C ALA A 73 7.02 -12.33 31.03
N THR A 74 7.18 -13.09 29.95
CA THR A 74 8.18 -14.18 29.86
C THR A 74 9.43 -13.79 29.08
N SER A 75 9.38 -12.74 28.26
CA SER A 75 10.51 -12.28 27.44
C SER A 75 11.67 -11.68 28.22
N GLY A 76 11.44 -11.21 29.45
CA GLY A 76 12.42 -10.44 30.22
C GLY A 76 12.73 -9.05 29.64
N TYR A 77 11.93 -8.59 28.66
CA TYR A 77 11.97 -7.24 28.13
C TYR A 77 11.08 -6.34 28.98
N ASP A 78 11.57 -5.16 29.36
CA ASP A 78 10.74 -4.12 29.95
C ASP A 78 10.08 -3.31 28.82
N ALA A 79 8.74 -3.33 28.78
CA ALA A 79 7.97 -2.56 27.80
C ALA A 79 8.39 -1.09 27.84
N LEU A 80 8.68 -0.52 26.67
CA LEU A 80 9.00 0.89 26.57
C LEU A 80 7.70 1.68 26.47
N SER A 81 7.49 2.56 27.45
CA SER A 81 6.47 3.60 27.39
C SER A 81 7.15 4.94 27.10
N ASP A 82 6.62 5.68 26.13
CA ASP A 82 7.16 6.98 25.71
C ASP A 82 8.66 6.96 25.26
N PRO A 83 9.12 5.99 24.43
CA PRO A 83 10.54 5.89 24.08
C PRO A 83 11.08 7.04 23.21
N GLY A 84 10.20 7.81 22.55
CA GLY A 84 10.62 8.90 21.69
C GLY A 84 9.49 9.73 21.14
N GLN A 85 9.82 10.81 20.43
CA GLN A 85 8.85 11.81 19.96
C GLN A 85 7.73 11.20 19.09
N TYR A 86 8.06 10.23 18.26
CA TYR A 86 7.12 9.60 17.31
C TYR A 86 6.75 8.16 17.66
N VAL A 87 7.27 7.62 18.76
CA VAL A 87 7.01 6.26 19.21
C VAL A 87 6.37 6.33 20.59
N ALA A 88 5.13 5.84 20.69
CA ALA A 88 4.33 5.87 21.91
C ALA A 88 4.66 4.69 22.84
N ALA A 89 4.81 3.50 22.27
CA ALA A 89 5.12 2.30 23.03
C ALA A 89 5.79 1.22 22.17
N ILE A 90 6.60 0.37 22.81
CA ILE A 90 7.10 -0.89 22.26
C ILE A 90 6.86 -2.00 23.27
N GLU A 91 6.11 -3.02 22.87
CA GLU A 91 5.63 -4.11 23.71
C GLU A 91 5.81 -5.44 22.98
N ILE A 92 5.85 -6.55 23.72
CA ILE A 92 5.90 -7.91 23.19
C ILE A 92 4.55 -8.59 23.50
N GLU A 93 3.78 -8.90 22.47
CA GLU A 93 2.58 -9.73 22.55
C GLU A 93 2.95 -11.23 22.56
N ASP A 94 1.96 -12.09 22.81
CA ASP A 94 2.11 -13.55 22.77
C ASP A 94 2.70 -14.02 21.42
N GLY A 95 3.49 -15.09 21.47
CA GLY A 95 4.26 -15.57 20.32
C GLY A 95 5.48 -14.70 19.98
N GLY A 96 5.91 -13.82 20.89
CA GLY A 96 7.08 -12.95 20.70
C GLY A 96 6.87 -11.83 19.68
N VAL A 97 5.62 -11.50 19.33
CA VAL A 97 5.31 -10.44 18.36
C VAL A 97 5.63 -9.08 18.97
N ILE A 98 6.55 -8.33 18.36
CA ILE A 98 6.94 -7.01 18.86
C ILE A 98 6.03 -5.97 18.24
N VAL A 99 5.18 -5.34 19.04
CA VAL A 99 4.27 -4.28 18.59
C VAL A 99 4.84 -2.91 18.91
N MET A 100 4.92 -2.07 17.89
CA MET A 100 5.44 -0.72 17.96
C MET A 100 4.32 0.28 17.61
N ARG A 101 3.89 1.05 18.60
CA ARG A 101 2.84 2.06 18.44
C ARG A 101 3.48 3.41 18.16
N THR A 102 3.13 4.05 17.05
CA THR A 102 3.60 5.40 16.75
C THR A 102 2.63 6.46 17.27
N ARG A 103 3.09 7.71 17.29
CA ARG A 103 2.27 8.89 17.62
C ARG A 103 2.79 10.11 16.88
N ASN A 104 1.96 11.15 16.75
CA ASN A 104 2.37 12.46 16.23
C ASN A 104 3.06 12.37 14.84
N THR A 105 2.73 11.35 14.05
CA THR A 105 3.39 11.13 12.75
C THR A 105 2.93 12.16 11.72
N GLY A 106 1.72 12.68 11.88
CA GLY A 106 1.03 13.54 10.91
C GLY A 106 0.07 12.78 10.01
N ALA A 107 -0.05 11.46 10.19
CA ALA A 107 -1.13 10.68 9.59
C ALA A 107 -2.47 10.96 10.26
N ALA A 108 -3.58 10.77 9.53
CA ALA A 108 -4.92 10.83 10.12
C ALA A 108 -5.15 9.75 11.20
N VAL A 109 -4.47 8.61 11.04
CA VAL A 109 -4.39 7.53 12.02
C VAL A 109 -2.92 7.13 12.11
N ASP A 110 -2.31 7.30 13.29
CA ASP A 110 -0.90 6.95 13.50
C ASP A 110 -0.66 5.46 13.23
N PRO A 111 0.31 5.10 12.35
CA PRO A 111 0.55 3.71 12.02
C PRO A 111 1.05 2.87 13.20
N VAL A 112 0.66 1.61 13.26
CA VAL A 112 1.19 0.64 14.22
C VAL A 112 1.90 -0.44 13.42
N LEU A 113 3.16 -0.69 13.76
CA LEU A 113 3.97 -1.73 13.16
C LEU A 113 4.03 -2.93 14.09
N ALA A 114 4.13 -4.14 13.55
CA ALA A 114 4.52 -5.30 14.33
C ALA A 114 5.65 -6.06 13.63
N LEU A 115 6.58 -6.60 14.41
CA LEU A 115 7.59 -7.54 13.93
C LEU A 115 7.16 -8.92 14.40
N VAL A 116 6.79 -9.76 13.44
CA VAL A 116 6.36 -11.14 13.67
C VAL A 116 7.58 -12.03 13.53
N PRO A 117 7.98 -12.76 14.59
CA PRO A 117 9.09 -13.68 14.48
C PRO A 117 8.64 -15.03 13.91
N THR A 118 9.46 -15.61 13.05
CA THR A 118 9.24 -16.94 12.48
C THR A 118 10.53 -17.74 12.57
N MET A 119 10.44 -18.99 13.00
CA MET A 119 11.62 -19.87 13.06
C MET A 119 12.03 -20.29 11.65
N ALA A 120 13.26 -19.93 11.25
CA ALA A 120 13.92 -20.35 10.02
C ALA A 120 15.08 -21.30 10.38
N GLY A 121 14.73 -22.55 10.70
CA GLY A 121 15.67 -23.50 11.29
C GLY A 121 15.98 -23.11 12.74
N SER A 122 17.24 -22.82 13.05
CA SER A 122 17.68 -22.37 14.37
C SER A 122 17.78 -20.84 14.52
N ALA A 123 17.44 -20.09 13.47
CA ALA A 123 17.47 -18.63 13.48
C ALA A 123 16.05 -18.05 13.44
N ILE A 124 15.86 -16.84 13.99
CA ILE A 124 14.61 -16.09 13.80
C ILE A 124 14.69 -15.28 12.51
N ALA A 125 13.68 -15.44 11.65
CA ALA A 125 13.32 -14.48 10.62
C ALA A 125 12.28 -13.50 11.16
N TRP A 126 12.34 -12.24 10.72
CA TRP A 126 11.42 -11.19 11.16
C TRP A 126 10.65 -10.65 9.98
N ASP A 127 9.34 -10.83 9.99
CA ASP A 127 8.44 -10.15 9.08
C ASP A 127 7.90 -8.89 9.74
N CYS A 128 7.95 -7.76 9.05
CA CYS A 128 7.38 -6.52 9.54
C CYS A 128 6.00 -6.28 8.91
N GLU A 129 4.98 -6.13 9.75
CA GLU A 129 3.61 -5.89 9.32
C GLU A 129 3.06 -4.55 9.81
N ILE A 130 2.02 -4.07 9.11
CA ILE A 130 1.18 -2.96 9.53
C ILE A 130 -0.03 -3.52 10.27
N ARG A 131 -0.17 -3.17 11.55
CA ARG A 131 -1.39 -3.45 12.34
C ARG A 131 -2.44 -2.35 12.22
N GLN A 132 -2.00 -1.13 11.89
CA GLN A 132 -2.86 0.05 11.74
C GLN A 132 -2.21 1.09 10.83
N GLY A 133 -2.99 1.86 10.07
CA GLY A 133 -2.51 2.94 9.21
C GLY A 133 -2.44 2.54 7.73
N LEU A 134 -1.85 3.41 6.90
CA LEU A 134 -1.81 3.23 5.45
C LEU A 134 -0.44 2.68 4.98
N PRO A 135 -0.39 1.78 3.97
CA PRO A 135 0.88 1.22 3.48
C PRO A 135 1.91 2.24 2.98
N ARG A 136 1.46 3.35 2.39
CA ARG A 136 2.35 4.43 1.93
C ARG A 136 3.07 5.16 3.07
N HIS A 137 2.50 5.11 4.27
CA HIS A 137 2.99 5.76 5.50
C HIS A 137 4.01 4.91 6.27
N VAL A 138 4.36 3.72 5.80
CA VAL A 138 5.35 2.87 6.46
C VAL A 138 6.52 2.52 5.53
N PRO A 139 7.71 2.20 6.09
CA PRO A 139 8.84 1.69 5.33
C PRO A 139 8.46 0.48 4.48
N SER A 140 9.09 0.34 3.31
CA SER A 140 8.75 -0.71 2.34
C SER A 140 8.80 -2.12 2.92
N ASN A 141 9.76 -2.39 3.80
CA ASN A 141 9.92 -3.68 4.50
C ASN A 141 8.79 -3.99 5.49
N CYS A 142 7.99 -2.99 5.88
CA CYS A 142 6.87 -3.14 6.81
C CYS A 142 5.50 -3.12 6.13
N ARG A 143 5.46 -2.93 4.81
CA ARG A 143 4.20 -2.97 4.04
C ARG A 143 3.60 -4.40 3.97
N ASN A 144 4.28 -5.39 4.55
CA ASN A 144 3.89 -6.80 4.58
C ASN A 144 2.73 -7.12 5.55
N GLY A 145 2.12 -6.16 6.24
CA GLY A 145 0.82 -6.36 6.95
C GLY A 145 -0.38 -6.56 6.02
N THR A 146 -0.09 -6.63 4.73
CA THR A 146 -1.01 -7.18 3.75
C THR A 146 -0.77 -8.68 3.71
N TYR A 147 -1.72 -9.48 4.18
CA TYR A 147 -1.63 -10.94 4.20
C TYR A 147 -1.30 -11.46 2.80
N ILE A 148 -0.13 -12.06 2.63
CA ILE A 148 0.24 -12.68 1.36
C ILE A 148 -0.62 -13.91 1.18
N ILE A 149 -1.47 -13.90 0.15
CA ILE A 149 -2.30 -15.06 -0.13
C ILE A 149 -1.42 -16.28 -0.42
N SER A 150 -1.85 -17.43 0.07
CA SER A 150 -1.18 -18.71 -0.01
C SER A 150 -2.11 -19.78 -0.60
N SER A 151 -1.57 -20.95 -0.90
CA SER A 151 -2.36 -22.08 -1.41
C SER A 151 -3.34 -22.63 -0.35
N ASN A 152 -3.14 -22.29 0.92
CA ASN A 152 -4.05 -22.64 2.01
C ASN A 152 -5.33 -21.78 2.04
N ASP A 153 -5.41 -20.72 1.24
CA ASP A 153 -6.57 -19.80 1.20
C ASP A 153 -7.66 -20.20 0.20
N GLY A 154 -7.75 -21.48 -0.15
CA GLY A 154 -8.71 -21.95 -1.16
C GLY A 154 -8.40 -21.45 -2.57
N LEU A 155 -7.15 -21.06 -2.79
CA LEU A 155 -6.65 -20.54 -4.06
C LEU A 155 -5.71 -21.54 -4.73
N GLY A 156 -5.73 -21.53 -6.05
CA GLY A 156 -4.86 -22.36 -6.89
C GLY A 156 -4.84 -21.84 -8.31
N PHE A 157 -4.57 -22.71 -9.27
CA PHE A 157 -4.51 -22.32 -10.67
C PHE A 157 -5.63 -22.93 -11.50
N ARG A 158 -6.10 -22.17 -12.48
CA ARG A 158 -7.13 -22.64 -13.40
C ARG A 158 -6.57 -23.77 -14.26
N ALA A 159 -7.22 -24.93 -14.24
CA ALA A 159 -6.85 -26.04 -15.11
C ALA A 159 -6.95 -25.63 -16.59
N GLY A 160 -5.93 -25.98 -17.38
CA GLY A 160 -5.88 -25.70 -18.83
C GLY A 160 -5.22 -24.38 -19.24
N TYR A 161 -4.72 -23.56 -18.30
CA TYR A 161 -4.08 -22.26 -18.58
C TYR A 161 -2.65 -22.17 -18.05
N GLU A 162 -1.77 -23.12 -18.43
CA GLU A 162 -0.34 -23.23 -18.04
C GLU A 162 -0.03 -23.05 -16.54
N ASN A 163 -1.05 -23.09 -15.69
CA ASN A 163 -1.00 -22.68 -14.29
C ASN A 163 -0.44 -21.27 -14.05
N SER A 164 -0.89 -20.27 -14.82
CA SER A 164 -0.53 -18.86 -14.61
C SER A 164 -1.69 -17.99 -14.11
N VAL A 165 -2.91 -18.52 -14.20
CA VAL A 165 -4.16 -17.84 -13.86
C VAL A 165 -4.58 -18.24 -12.44
N LEU A 166 -4.46 -17.30 -11.49
CA LEU A 166 -4.92 -17.47 -10.10
C LEU A 166 -6.44 -17.66 -10.10
N SER A 167 -6.91 -18.72 -9.45
CA SER A 167 -8.31 -19.14 -9.45
C SER A 167 -8.71 -19.74 -8.11
N GLY A 168 -9.95 -20.18 -8.00
CA GLY A 168 -10.54 -20.66 -6.74
C GLY A 168 -11.42 -19.59 -6.13
N SER A 169 -11.66 -19.70 -4.83
CA SER A 169 -12.43 -18.71 -4.07
C SER A 169 -11.72 -18.45 -2.76
N TYR A 170 -11.24 -17.22 -2.57
CA TYR A 170 -10.48 -16.85 -1.38
C TYR A 170 -11.27 -17.20 -0.12
N SER A 171 -10.69 -18.04 0.73
CA SER A 171 -11.27 -18.51 2.00
C SER A 171 -10.47 -18.05 3.21
N GLY A 172 -9.41 -17.26 3.02
CA GLY A 172 -8.62 -16.72 4.11
C GLY A 172 -9.40 -15.72 4.97
N ALA A 173 -8.98 -15.61 6.23
CA ALA A 173 -9.64 -14.76 7.22
C ALA A 173 -9.32 -13.26 7.00
N SER A 174 -8.14 -12.95 6.44
CA SER A 174 -7.68 -11.57 6.26
C SER A 174 -8.55 -10.79 5.28
N LYS A 175 -8.77 -9.50 5.57
CA LYS A 175 -9.46 -8.55 4.70
C LYS A 175 -8.50 -7.58 4.01
N ASN A 176 -7.21 -7.66 4.34
CA ASN A 176 -6.13 -6.91 3.74
C ASN A 176 -5.17 -7.91 3.08
N VAL A 177 -5.27 -8.07 1.76
CA VAL A 177 -4.62 -9.19 1.04
C VAL A 177 -3.64 -8.72 -0.04
N MET A 178 -2.48 -9.37 -0.11
CA MET A 178 -1.46 -9.09 -1.12
C MET A 178 -1.43 -10.26 -2.09
N ILE A 179 -1.56 -9.95 -3.38
CA ILE A 179 -1.36 -10.92 -4.46
C ILE A 179 0.15 -11.12 -4.63
N PRO A 180 0.70 -12.31 -4.35
CA PRO A 180 2.12 -12.58 -4.49
C PRO A 180 2.55 -12.61 -5.95
N VAL A 181 3.86 -12.59 -6.18
CA VAL A 181 4.44 -12.81 -7.52
C VAL A 181 4.22 -14.25 -8.01
N SER A 182 4.09 -15.20 -7.09
CA SER A 182 3.88 -16.61 -7.38
C SER A 182 3.07 -17.32 -6.28
N LEU A 183 2.41 -18.41 -6.64
CA LEU A 183 1.74 -19.34 -5.74
C LEU A 183 2.31 -20.74 -6.01
N ASP A 184 2.77 -21.43 -4.98
CA ASP A 184 3.44 -22.75 -5.11
C ASP A 184 4.54 -22.81 -6.20
N GLY A 185 5.35 -21.74 -6.27
CA GLY A 185 6.44 -21.62 -7.25
C GLY A 185 6.01 -21.26 -8.68
N LYS A 186 4.71 -21.12 -8.94
CA LYS A 186 4.17 -20.78 -10.26
C LYS A 186 3.77 -19.30 -10.30
N LYS A 187 4.16 -18.62 -11.37
CA LYS A 187 3.94 -17.19 -11.54
C LYS A 187 2.46 -16.86 -11.70
N ILE A 188 1.99 -15.79 -11.07
CA ILE A 188 0.63 -15.28 -11.28
C ILE A 188 0.67 -14.20 -12.35
N THR A 189 -0.01 -14.44 -13.47
CA THR A 189 -0.13 -13.47 -14.58
C THR A 189 -1.56 -12.98 -14.77
N GLU A 190 -2.55 -13.66 -14.21
CA GLU A 190 -3.96 -13.24 -14.29
C GLU A 190 -4.71 -13.59 -13.01
N ILE A 191 -5.71 -12.78 -12.65
CA ILE A 191 -6.64 -13.07 -11.55
C ILE A 191 -7.99 -13.43 -12.15
N TYR A 192 -8.42 -14.68 -11.94
CA TYR A 192 -9.63 -15.21 -12.55
C TYR A 192 -10.91 -14.62 -11.94
N GLN A 193 -12.03 -14.92 -12.60
CA GLN A 193 -13.34 -14.45 -12.18
C GLN A 193 -13.70 -14.92 -10.77
N ASP A 194 -14.39 -14.05 -10.03
CA ASP A 194 -14.95 -14.31 -8.69
C ASP A 194 -13.97 -14.68 -7.56
N VAL A 195 -12.66 -14.68 -7.81
CA VAL A 195 -11.64 -15.15 -6.84
C VAL A 195 -11.79 -14.47 -5.47
N PHE A 196 -12.03 -13.16 -5.47
CA PHE A 196 -12.25 -12.34 -4.27
C PHE A 196 -13.66 -11.76 -4.18
N ASN A 197 -14.66 -12.31 -4.87
CA ASN A 197 -16.03 -11.79 -4.82
C ASN A 197 -16.65 -11.98 -3.42
N GLY A 198 -17.19 -10.90 -2.85
CA GLY A 198 -17.97 -10.97 -1.61
C GLY A 198 -17.15 -11.31 -0.36
N LYS A 199 -15.83 -11.06 -0.38
CA LYS A 199 -14.92 -11.50 0.70
C LYS A 199 -14.79 -10.49 1.83
N GLY A 200 -15.38 -9.30 1.69
CA GLY A 200 -15.29 -8.21 2.65
C GLY A 200 -13.92 -7.58 2.72
N LEU A 201 -13.12 -7.67 1.64
CA LEU A 201 -11.80 -7.06 1.59
C LEU A 201 -11.89 -5.56 1.79
N THR A 202 -11.06 -5.04 2.69
CA THR A 202 -10.91 -3.61 2.98
C THR A 202 -9.73 -3.01 2.22
N SER A 203 -8.72 -3.82 1.88
CA SER A 203 -7.63 -3.43 1.01
C SER A 203 -7.08 -4.61 0.23
N PHE A 204 -6.41 -4.31 -0.88
CA PHE A 204 -5.54 -5.27 -1.54
C PHE A 204 -4.33 -4.58 -2.16
N SER A 205 -3.29 -5.36 -2.42
CA SER A 205 -2.09 -4.88 -3.12
C SER A 205 -1.47 -5.99 -3.97
N PHE A 206 -0.52 -5.60 -4.82
CA PHE A 206 0.33 -6.52 -5.56
C PHE A 206 1.73 -6.49 -4.97
N GLN A 207 2.33 -7.67 -4.78
CA GLN A 207 3.73 -7.77 -4.38
C GLN A 207 4.63 -7.12 -5.45
N ASN A 208 5.71 -6.47 -5.00
CA ASN A 208 6.67 -5.87 -5.92
C ASN A 208 7.22 -6.90 -6.91
N GLY A 209 7.30 -6.55 -8.19
CA GLY A 209 7.63 -7.49 -9.26
C GLY A 209 6.45 -8.34 -9.75
N SER A 210 5.21 -7.97 -9.39
CA SER A 210 4.01 -8.61 -9.94
C SER A 210 4.04 -8.61 -11.46
N ALA A 211 3.52 -9.70 -12.03
CA ALA A 211 3.39 -9.87 -13.47
C ALA A 211 1.93 -10.03 -13.91
N VAL A 212 1.00 -9.55 -13.09
CA VAL A 212 -0.42 -9.62 -13.41
C VAL A 212 -0.71 -8.69 -14.58
N GLU A 213 -1.19 -9.27 -15.68
CA GLU A 213 -1.54 -8.57 -16.92
C GLU A 213 -3.05 -8.42 -17.08
N ARG A 214 -3.85 -9.26 -16.42
CA ARG A 214 -5.32 -9.22 -16.53
C ARG A 214 -6.04 -9.51 -15.21
N ILE A 215 -7.10 -8.74 -14.97
CA ILE A 215 -8.08 -8.99 -13.91
C ILE A 215 -9.42 -9.30 -14.57
N HIS A 216 -9.92 -10.52 -14.36
CA HIS A 216 -11.15 -11.02 -14.98
C HIS A 216 -12.42 -10.48 -14.32
N ALA A 217 -13.55 -10.75 -14.98
CA ALA A 217 -14.85 -10.24 -14.57
C ALA A 217 -15.18 -10.63 -13.13
N ARG A 218 -15.67 -9.65 -12.36
CA ARG A 218 -16.10 -9.80 -10.96
C ARG A 218 -15.02 -10.29 -9.98
N ALA A 219 -13.74 -10.31 -10.36
CA ALA A 219 -12.66 -10.84 -9.52
C ALA A 219 -12.63 -10.26 -8.10
N PHE A 220 -12.93 -8.97 -7.92
CA PHE A 220 -12.97 -8.26 -6.63
C PHE A 220 -14.34 -7.63 -6.35
N GLN A 221 -15.41 -8.19 -6.93
CA GLN A 221 -16.75 -7.63 -6.79
C GLN A 221 -17.25 -7.70 -5.33
N ASN A 222 -18.12 -6.77 -4.92
CA ASN A 222 -18.83 -6.79 -3.64
C ASN A 222 -17.90 -6.84 -2.41
N ASN A 223 -16.89 -5.98 -2.36
CA ASN A 223 -16.01 -5.81 -1.21
C ASN A 223 -16.16 -4.41 -0.59
N GLN A 224 -15.21 -4.00 0.26
CA GLN A 224 -15.19 -2.70 0.95
C GLN A 224 -13.98 -1.86 0.53
N LEU A 225 -13.42 -2.11 -0.66
CA LEU A 225 -12.22 -1.41 -1.14
C LEU A 225 -12.51 0.07 -1.36
N THR A 226 -11.60 0.93 -0.92
CA THR A 226 -11.67 2.39 -1.10
C THR A 226 -10.61 2.93 -2.05
N GLU A 227 -9.55 2.16 -2.30
CA GLU A 227 -8.42 2.55 -3.14
C GLU A 227 -7.94 1.35 -3.95
N ILE A 228 -7.47 1.62 -5.18
CA ILE A 228 -6.84 0.62 -6.04
C ILE A 228 -5.54 1.19 -6.59
N VAL A 229 -4.46 0.44 -6.47
CA VAL A 229 -3.19 0.70 -7.16
C VAL A 229 -2.88 -0.51 -8.04
N LEU A 230 -2.87 -0.30 -9.36
CA LEU A 230 -2.65 -1.38 -10.33
C LEU A 230 -1.15 -1.56 -10.61
N PRO A 231 -0.68 -2.79 -10.91
CA PRO A 231 0.73 -3.06 -11.18
C PRO A 231 1.09 -2.64 -12.61
N GLU A 232 2.33 -2.20 -12.82
CA GLU A 232 2.86 -1.71 -14.11
C GLU A 232 2.61 -2.65 -15.29
N THR A 233 2.49 -3.96 -15.04
CA THR A 233 2.27 -4.99 -16.07
C THR A 233 0.83 -5.12 -16.51
N LEU A 234 -0.13 -4.47 -15.84
CA LEU A 234 -1.55 -4.67 -16.09
C LEU A 234 -1.95 -4.08 -17.45
N LYS A 235 -2.59 -4.91 -18.27
CA LYS A 235 -3.05 -4.55 -19.63
C LYS A 235 -4.57 -4.50 -19.71
N ARG A 236 -5.30 -5.26 -18.88
CA ARG A 236 -6.75 -5.40 -19.01
C ARG A 236 -7.50 -5.59 -17.69
N ILE A 237 -8.66 -4.93 -17.60
CA ILE A 237 -9.67 -5.15 -16.56
C ILE A 237 -11.01 -5.43 -17.22
N ASP A 238 -11.60 -6.57 -16.91
CA ASP A 238 -12.87 -7.01 -17.48
C ASP A 238 -14.09 -6.46 -16.71
N TRP A 239 -15.27 -6.66 -17.29
CA TRP A 239 -16.53 -6.12 -16.80
C TRP A 239 -16.77 -6.42 -15.32
N GLY A 240 -17.10 -5.37 -14.55
CA GLY A 240 -17.50 -5.49 -13.16
C GLY A 240 -16.42 -6.01 -12.20
N ALA A 241 -15.14 -6.09 -12.61
CA ALA A 241 -14.05 -6.61 -11.77
C ALA A 241 -14.03 -6.03 -10.35
N PHE A 242 -14.29 -4.73 -10.21
CA PHE A 242 -14.33 -4.01 -8.94
C PHE A 242 -15.70 -3.37 -8.66
N SER A 243 -16.78 -3.88 -9.26
CA SER A 243 -18.15 -3.41 -8.98
C SER A 243 -18.57 -3.73 -7.54
N GLY A 244 -19.46 -2.92 -6.95
CA GLY A 244 -19.92 -3.11 -5.57
C GLY A 244 -18.85 -2.83 -4.50
N ASN A 245 -17.91 -1.93 -4.78
CA ASN A 245 -16.92 -1.40 -3.82
C ASN A 245 -17.21 0.08 -3.49
N LYS A 246 -16.33 0.71 -2.69
CA LYS A 246 -16.40 2.11 -2.27
C LYS A 246 -15.20 2.92 -2.76
N ILE A 247 -14.74 2.63 -3.98
CA ILE A 247 -13.44 3.12 -4.47
C ILE A 247 -13.53 4.61 -4.76
N THR A 248 -12.65 5.39 -4.16
CA THR A 248 -12.54 6.84 -4.38
C THR A 248 -11.19 7.26 -4.94
N SER A 249 -10.21 6.35 -4.97
CA SER A 249 -8.87 6.56 -5.51
C SER A 249 -8.47 5.39 -6.41
N VAL A 250 -8.03 5.67 -7.63
CA VAL A 250 -7.52 4.66 -8.56
C VAL A 250 -6.22 5.17 -9.18
N THR A 251 -5.13 4.42 -8.98
CA THR A 251 -3.85 4.68 -9.64
C THR A 251 -3.66 3.69 -10.79
N ILE A 252 -3.58 4.23 -12.01
CA ILE A 252 -3.34 3.50 -13.24
C ILE A 252 -1.88 3.72 -13.68
N PRO A 253 -1.08 2.66 -13.87
CA PRO A 253 0.35 2.78 -14.17
C PRO A 253 0.66 3.06 -15.64
N GLY A 254 -0.26 2.71 -16.54
CA GLY A 254 -0.05 2.76 -18.00
C GLY A 254 -1.36 2.67 -18.76
N ASP A 255 -1.28 2.23 -20.02
CA ASP A 255 -2.46 2.00 -20.84
C ASP A 255 -3.13 0.68 -20.47
N VAL A 256 -4.20 0.76 -19.68
CA VAL A 256 -5.05 -0.37 -19.31
C VAL A 256 -6.33 -0.34 -20.14
N THR A 257 -6.64 -1.44 -20.84
CA THR A 257 -7.93 -1.63 -21.50
C THR A 257 -8.99 -1.99 -20.46
N MET A 258 -10.10 -1.24 -20.41
CA MET A 258 -11.18 -1.48 -19.45
C MET A 258 -12.50 -1.73 -20.16
N GLU A 259 -13.14 -2.83 -19.78
CA GLU A 259 -14.52 -3.09 -20.17
C GLU A 259 -15.51 -2.21 -19.37
N GLY A 260 -16.79 -2.26 -19.75
CA GLY A 260 -17.83 -1.49 -19.08
C GLY A 260 -17.94 -1.80 -17.59
N SER A 261 -18.26 -0.79 -16.79
CA SER A 261 -18.58 -0.93 -15.36
C SER A 261 -17.49 -1.62 -14.51
N ALA A 262 -16.24 -1.62 -14.99
CA ALA A 262 -15.11 -2.26 -14.31
C ALA A 262 -14.91 -1.76 -12.87
N ILE A 263 -15.11 -0.47 -12.61
CA ILE A 263 -14.93 0.18 -11.30
C ILE A 263 -16.25 0.79 -10.82
N ASN A 264 -16.63 0.51 -9.57
CA ASN A 264 -17.85 1.01 -8.89
C ASN A 264 -19.17 0.79 -9.63
N GLY A 265 -19.24 -0.18 -10.56
CA GLY A 265 -20.50 -0.60 -11.18
C GLY A 265 -21.12 0.40 -12.17
N SER A 266 -20.35 1.38 -12.66
CA SER A 266 -20.77 2.27 -13.73
C SER A 266 -19.63 2.57 -14.71
N ASN A 267 -19.95 3.10 -15.88
CA ASN A 267 -18.93 3.51 -16.86
C ASN A 267 -18.24 4.83 -16.49
N ALA A 268 -18.66 5.52 -15.42
CA ALA A 268 -18.17 6.87 -15.09
C ALA A 268 -16.65 6.95 -14.94
N PHE A 269 -16.02 5.93 -14.31
CA PHE A 269 -14.56 5.88 -14.23
C PHE A 269 -13.93 5.68 -15.61
N ARG A 270 -14.40 4.69 -16.37
CA ARG A 270 -13.87 4.36 -17.69
C ARG A 270 -13.96 5.56 -18.63
N ASP A 271 -15.10 6.24 -18.65
CA ASP A 271 -15.34 7.37 -19.53
C ASP A 271 -14.42 8.56 -19.16
N ALA A 272 -14.13 8.76 -17.86
CA ALA A 272 -13.12 9.73 -17.41
C ALA A 272 -11.68 9.31 -17.78
N TYR A 273 -11.38 8.02 -17.70
CA TYR A 273 -10.08 7.45 -18.06
C TYR A 273 -9.82 7.48 -19.58
N THR A 274 -10.84 7.42 -20.43
CA THR A 274 -10.71 7.45 -21.90
C THR A 274 -10.97 8.82 -22.54
N ALA A 275 -11.27 9.86 -21.75
CA ALA A 275 -11.46 11.22 -22.26
C ALA A 275 -10.16 11.81 -22.84
N GLU A 276 -10.25 12.89 -23.62
CA GLU A 276 -9.06 13.62 -24.10
C GLU A 276 -8.24 14.09 -22.88
N ASN A 277 -7.01 13.55 -22.72
CA ASN A 277 -6.08 13.64 -21.56
C ASN A 277 -6.17 12.51 -20.49
N GLY A 278 -7.03 11.52 -20.70
CA GLY A 278 -7.06 10.26 -19.97
C GLY A 278 -5.82 9.38 -20.27
N GLY A 279 -5.46 8.48 -19.35
CA GLY A 279 -4.24 7.65 -19.41
C GLY A 279 -3.65 7.37 -18.03
N ALA A 280 -2.38 6.98 -17.96
CA ALA A 280 -1.69 6.73 -16.69
C ALA A 280 -1.81 7.91 -15.70
N GLY A 281 -1.89 7.61 -14.41
CA GLY A 281 -2.02 8.58 -13.33
C GLY A 281 -3.00 8.16 -12.25
N THR A 282 -3.18 9.05 -11.27
CA THR A 282 -4.12 8.86 -10.16
C THR A 282 -5.41 9.60 -10.45
N TYR A 283 -6.53 8.92 -10.27
CA TYR A 283 -7.87 9.44 -10.45
C TYR A 283 -8.59 9.45 -9.11
N LEU A 284 -9.21 10.57 -8.77
CA LEU A 284 -9.96 10.76 -7.53
C LEU A 284 -11.43 10.96 -7.84
N LEU A 285 -12.29 10.34 -7.03
CA LEU A 285 -13.73 10.59 -7.06
C LEU A 285 -14.04 11.79 -6.15
N ILE A 286 -14.32 12.93 -6.76
CA ILE A 286 -14.62 14.19 -6.07
C ILE A 286 -16.04 14.60 -6.46
N ASP A 287 -16.92 14.77 -5.48
CA ASP A 287 -18.33 15.15 -5.67
C ASP A 287 -19.06 14.30 -6.72
N GLY A 288 -18.77 12.99 -6.75
CA GLY A 288 -19.38 12.04 -7.67
C GLY A 288 -18.80 12.02 -9.09
N ARG A 289 -17.76 12.81 -9.38
CA ARG A 289 -17.06 12.83 -10.66
C ARG A 289 -15.62 12.36 -10.52
N TRP A 290 -15.18 11.52 -11.46
CA TRP A 290 -13.78 11.11 -11.55
C TRP A 290 -12.94 12.21 -12.19
N VAL A 291 -11.86 12.59 -11.52
CA VAL A 291 -10.92 13.62 -11.96
C VAL A 291 -9.50 13.05 -11.90
N LYS A 292 -8.75 13.19 -12.99
CA LYS A 292 -7.32 12.85 -13.02
C LYS A 292 -6.55 13.91 -12.23
N GLN A 293 -5.71 13.49 -11.29
CA GLN A 293 -4.87 14.39 -10.50
C GLN A 293 -3.76 14.97 -11.39
N GLY A 294 -3.69 16.29 -11.49
CA GLY A 294 -2.64 16.99 -12.24
C GLY A 294 -2.84 17.07 -13.76
N GLY A 295 -4.07 16.85 -14.26
CA GLY A 295 -4.47 17.11 -15.64
C GLY A 295 -5.08 18.50 -15.85
#